data_AF-A0A1Y3T845-F1
#
_entry.id   AF-A0A1Y3T845-F1
#
_cell.length_a   1.000
_cell.length_b   1.000
_cell.length_c   1.000
_cell.angle_alpha   90.00
_cell.angle_beta   90.00
_cell.angle_gamma   90.00
#
_symmetry.space_group_name_H-M   'P 1'
#
loop_
_entity.id
_entity.type
_entity.pdbx_description
1 polymer ?
#
loop_
_entity_poly.entity_id
_entity_poly.type
_entity_poly.pdbx_seq_one_letter_code
_entity_poly.pdbx_strand_id
1 'polypeptide(L)'
;MQEFSNIFLTGGFIISLISIIAWWQLFKKAHLKGWYALIPIYNIYSFCKMVTSSGWTMLIALIPFINIIFIIYLLMRLSYAFGQSRYIG
;
A
#
# COMPACT_ATOMS: atom_id res chain seq x y z
N MET A 1 -20.07 15.33 -24.51
CA MET A 1 -19.35 15.59 -23.23
C MET A 1 -19.67 14.54 -22.16
N GLN A 2 -20.93 14.12 -21.99
CA GLN A 2 -21.33 13.09 -21.01
C GLN A 2 -20.76 11.67 -21.27
N GLU A 3 -20.66 11.25 -22.53
CA GLU A 3 -20.06 9.94 -22.89
C GLU A 3 -18.60 9.82 -22.46
N PHE A 4 -17.80 10.88 -22.65
CA PHE A 4 -16.40 10.91 -22.19
C PHE A 4 -16.32 10.80 -20.67
N SER A 5 -17.15 11.54 -19.91
CA SER A 5 -17.17 11.41 -18.44
C SER A 5 -17.55 10.00 -17.98
N ASN A 6 -18.49 9.33 -18.66
CA ASN A 6 -18.89 7.96 -18.32
C ASN A 6 -17.76 6.95 -18.56
N ILE A 7 -16.98 7.11 -19.62
CA ILE A 7 -15.80 6.26 -19.90
C ILE A 7 -14.74 6.44 -18.80
N PHE A 8 -14.46 7.67 -18.38
CA PHE A 8 -13.52 7.93 -17.28
C PHE A 8 -14.01 7.36 -15.94
N LEU A 9 -15.30 7.52 -15.62
CA LEU A 9 -15.89 6.99 -14.39
C LEU A 9 -15.90 5.45 -14.36
N THR A 10 -16.28 4.81 -15.46
CA THR A 10 -16.34 3.34 -15.56
C THR A 10 -14.93 2.75 -15.51
N GLY A 11 -13.97 3.33 -16.23
CA GLY A 11 -12.57 2.92 -16.17
C GLY A 11 -11.96 3.11 -14.78
N GLY A 12 -12.24 4.26 -14.13
CA GLY A 12 -11.80 4.54 -12.77
C GLY A 12 -12.35 3.54 -11.74
N PHE A 13 -13.59 3.11 -11.91
CA PHE A 13 -14.22 2.11 -11.05
C PHE A 13 -13.56 0.73 -11.18
N ILE A 14 -13.20 0.33 -12.40
CA ILE A 14 -12.49 -0.94 -12.64
C ILE A 14 -11.10 -0.92 -11.99
N ILE A 15 -10.36 0.18 -12.18
CA ILE A 15 -9.01 0.34 -11.61
C ILE A 15 -9.05 0.33 -10.07
N SER A 16 -10.05 0.96 -9.46
CA SER A 16 -10.20 0.98 -8.00
C SER A 16 -10.48 -0.42 -7.44
N LEU A 17 -11.36 -1.20 -8.08
CA LEU A 17 -11.64 -2.57 -7.69
C LEU A 17 -10.40 -3.46 -7.78
N ILE A 18 -9.65 -3.38 -8.88
CA ILE A 18 -8.40 -4.15 -9.06
C ILE A 18 -7.39 -3.76 -7.97
N SER A 19 -7.28 -2.48 -7.65
CA SER A 19 -6.39 -1.99 -6.60
C SER A 19 -6.76 -2.57 -5.24
N ILE A 20 -8.04 -2.59 -4.86
CA ILE A 20 -8.50 -3.17 -3.59
C ILE A 20 -8.17 -4.67 -3.52
N ILE A 21 -8.37 -5.41 -4.61
CA ILE A 21 -8.03 -6.84 -4.69
C ILE A 21 -6.52 -7.05 -4.55
N ALA A 22 -5.69 -6.21 -5.18
CA ALA A 22 -4.23 -6.27 -5.07
C ALA A 22 -3.77 -6.05 -3.62
N TRP A 23 -4.33 -5.04 -2.93
CA TRP A 23 -4.08 -4.79 -1.50
C TRP A 23 -4.51 -5.98 -0.63
N TRP A 24 -5.67 -6.57 -0.91
CA TRP A 24 -6.14 -7.76 -0.20
C TRP A 24 -5.16 -8.93 -0.33
N GLN A 25 -4.65 -9.18 -1.55
CA GLN A 25 -3.65 -10.23 -1.79
C GLN A 25 -2.32 -9.93 -1.09
N LEU A 26 -1.92 -8.65 -1.06
CA LEU A 26 -0.71 -8.19 -0.36
C LEU A 26 -0.77 -8.49 1.14
N PHE A 27 -1.90 -8.20 1.79
CA PHE A 27 -2.11 -8.54 3.20
C PHE A 27 -2.19 -10.04 3.47
N LYS A 28 -2.86 -10.79 2.58
CA LYS A 28 -2.91 -12.26 2.70
C LYS A 28 -1.52 -12.88 2.65
N LYS A 29 -0.64 -12.41 1.75
CA LYS A 29 0.76 -12.88 1.66
C LYS A 29 1.57 -12.60 2.94
N ALA A 30 1.18 -11.59 3.70
CA ALA A 30 1.80 -11.24 4.96
C ALA A 30 1.13 -11.85 6.20
N HIS A 31 0.28 -12.87 6.01
CA HIS A 31 -0.49 -13.52 7.08
C HIS A 31 -1.42 -12.57 7.86
N LEU A 32 -1.82 -11.46 7.24
CA LEU A 32 -2.79 -10.51 7.78
C LEU A 32 -4.18 -10.74 7.17
N LYS A 33 -5.23 -10.31 7.87
CA LYS A 33 -6.60 -10.44 7.38
C LYS A 33 -6.81 -9.46 6.22
N GLY A 34 -7.23 -9.97 5.06
CA GLY A 34 -7.35 -9.14 3.85
C GLY A 34 -8.37 -8.00 3.92
N TRP A 35 -9.35 -8.06 4.84
CA TRP A 35 -10.26 -6.94 5.08
C TRP A 35 -9.58 -5.69 5.65
N TYR A 36 -8.33 -5.79 6.14
CA TYR A 36 -7.55 -4.62 6.54
C TYR A 36 -7.32 -3.62 5.40
N ALA A 37 -7.38 -4.07 4.14
CA ALA A 37 -7.33 -3.19 2.96
C ALA A 37 -8.53 -2.23 2.86
N LEU A 38 -9.69 -2.59 3.42
CA LEU A 38 -10.92 -1.80 3.30
C LEU A 38 -10.94 -0.58 4.22
N ILE A 39 -10.23 -0.63 5.35
CA ILE A 39 -10.23 0.45 6.34
C ILE A 39 -8.99 1.32 6.11
N PRO A 40 -9.13 2.60 5.71
CA PRO A 40 -7.99 3.42 5.28
C PRO A 40 -6.87 3.55 6.31
N ILE A 41 -7.22 3.82 7.57
CA ILE A 41 -6.25 4.02 8.66
C ILE A 41 -5.60 2.68 9.03
N TYR A 42 -6.39 1.62 9.16
CA TYR A 42 -5.88 0.29 9.52
C TYR A 42 -5.04 -0.33 8.40
N ASN A 43 -5.35 -0.03 7.14
CA ASN A 43 -4.55 -0.42 5.98
C ASN A 43 -3.12 0.10 6.12
N ILE A 44 -2.96 1.42 6.31
CA ILE A 44 -1.65 2.07 6.45
C ILE A 44 -0.93 1.58 7.71
N TYR A 45 -1.62 1.49 8.85
CA TYR A 45 -1.04 0.99 10.09
C TYR A 45 -0.54 -0.45 9.96
N SER A 46 -1.35 -1.33 9.38
CA SER A 46 -1.00 -2.74 9.19
C SER A 46 0.14 -2.90 8.19
N PHE A 47 0.13 -2.11 7.11
CA PHE A 47 1.22 -2.06 6.14
C PHE A 47 2.53 -1.59 6.80
N CYS A 48 2.50 -0.48 7.55
CA CYS A 48 3.66 0.02 8.29
C CYS A 48 4.17 -0.99 9.31
N LYS A 49 3.28 -1.64 10.06
CA LYS A 49 3.63 -2.67 11.05
C LYS A 49 4.26 -3.90 10.39
N MET A 50 3.73 -4.33 9.25
CA MET A 50 4.23 -5.47 8.48
C MET A 50 5.62 -5.20 7.90
N VAL A 51 5.80 -4.03 7.29
CA VAL A 51 7.03 -3.66 6.61
C VAL A 51 8.12 -3.27 7.59
N THR A 52 7.78 -2.46 8.60
CA THR A 52 8.77 -1.87 9.50
C THR A 52 8.94 -2.57 10.85
N SER A 53 8.06 -3.52 11.17
CA SER A 53 7.87 -4.11 12.50
C SER A 53 7.30 -3.14 13.57
N SER A 54 7.06 -1.86 13.24
CA SER A 54 6.46 -0.87 14.14
C SER A 54 5.29 -0.14 13.49
N GLY A 55 4.11 -0.20 14.11
CA GLY A 55 2.93 0.51 13.61
C GLY A 55 3.01 2.04 13.75
N TRP A 56 3.87 2.53 14.64
CA TRP A 56 4.07 3.96 14.91
C TRP A 56 4.76 4.70 13.77
N THR A 57 5.42 3.99 12.85
CA THR A 57 6.07 4.62 11.70
C THR A 57 5.06 5.26 10.74
N MET A 58 3.76 4.95 10.87
CA MET A 58 2.68 5.69 10.21
C MET A 58 2.69 7.18 10.56
N LEU A 59 3.06 7.56 11.79
CA LEU A 59 3.14 8.97 12.19
C LEU A 59 4.28 9.72 11.50
N ILE A 60 5.36 9.02 11.13
CA ILE A 60 6.48 9.60 10.39
C ILE A 60 6.05 9.94 8.95
N ALA A 61 5.16 9.12 8.35
CA ALA A 61 4.58 9.38 7.04
C ALA A 61 3.70 10.65 6.99
N LEU A 62 3.19 11.13 8.14
CA LEU A 62 2.43 12.38 8.23
C LEU A 62 3.34 13.63 8.13
N ILE A 63 4.66 13.47 8.26
CA ILE A 63 5.62 14.58 8.15
C ILE A 63 6.04 14.74 6.67
N PRO A 64 5.60 15.79 5.97
CA PRO A 64 5.71 15.87 4.51
C PRO A 64 7.15 15.89 3.99
N PHE A 65 8.08 16.52 4.72
CA PHE A 65 9.49 16.59 4.31
C PHE A 65 10.22 15.24 4.34
N ILE A 66 9.82 14.35 5.25
CA ILE A 66 10.46 13.04 5.43
C ILE A 66 9.72 11.96 4.63
N ASN A 67 8.48 12.21 4.25
CA ASN A 67 7.60 11.23 3.61
C ASN A 67 8.20 10.62 2.34
N ILE A 68 8.91 11.40 1.50
CA ILE A 68 9.53 10.88 0.27
C ILE A 68 10.60 9.82 0.58
N ILE A 69 11.52 10.14 1.49
CA ILE A 69 12.59 9.23 1.94
C ILE A 69 11.96 8.00 2.63
N PHE A 70 10.91 8.24 3.42
CA PHE A 70 10.21 7.20 4.15
C PHE A 70 9.46 6.22 3.22
N ILE A 71 8.86 6.69 2.13
CA ILE A 71 8.21 5.85 1.12
C ILE A 71 9.25 4.95 0.44
N ILE A 72 10.41 5.49 0.06
CA ILE A 72 11.50 4.69 -0.54
C ILE A 72 11.96 3.60 0.45
N TYR A 73 12.16 3.96 1.73
CA TYR A 73 12.50 3.01 2.79
C TYR A 73 11.45 1.90 2.95
N LEU A 74 10.16 2.26 2.95
CA LEU A 74 9.06 1.30 3.02
C LEU A 74 9.05 0.35 1.82
N LEU A 75 9.27 0.86 0.61
CA LEU A 75 9.32 0.03 -0.60
C LEU A 75 10.51 -0.94 -0.58
N MET A 76 11.67 -0.51 -0.10
CA MET A 76 12.82 -1.40 0.09
C MET A 76 12.53 -2.49 1.12
N ARG A 77 11.96 -2.13 2.28
CA ARG A 77 11.59 -3.13 3.30
C ARG A 77 10.49 -4.08 2.84
N LEU A 78 9.56 -3.58 2.02
CA LEU A 78 8.53 -4.40 1.40
C LEU A 78 9.14 -5.43 0.44
N SER A 79 10.12 -5.03 -0.38
CA SER A 79 10.80 -5.96 -1.29
C SER A 79 11.62 -7.02 -0.54
N TYR A 80 12.24 -6.66 0.59
CA TYR A 80 12.87 -7.64 1.50
C TYR A 80 11.85 -8.62 2.09
N ALA A 81 10.69 -8.14 2.53
CA ALA A 81 9.62 -8.99 3.07
C ALA A 81 9.05 -9.96 2.02
N PHE A 82 9.06 -9.58 0.74
CA PHE A 82 8.67 -10.44 -0.38
C PHE A 82 9.82 -11.24 -1.00
N GLY A 83 11.02 -11.21 -0.41
CA GLY A 83 12.18 -11.97 -0.88
C GLY A 83 12.74 -11.51 -2.24
N GLN A 84 12.37 -10.32 -2.73
CA GLN A 84 12.72 -9.82 -4.06
C GLN A 84 13.87 -8.80 -4.09
N SER A 85 14.58 -8.57 -2.98
CA SER A 85 15.82 -7.78 -3.00
C SER A 85 17.00 -8.60 -2.53
N ARG A 86 17.59 -9.32 -3.48
CA ARG A 86 18.98 -9.75 -3.43
C ARG A 86 19.65 -9.12 -4.63
N TYR A 87 20.03 -7.84 -4.58
CA TYR A 87 21.14 -7.18 -5.32
C TYR A 87 21.18 -5.69 -4.94
N ILE A 88 21.67 -5.42 -3.72
CA ILE A 88 22.48 -4.24 -3.41
C ILE A 88 23.59 -4.76 -2.50
N GLY A 89 24.52 -5.44 -3.15
CA GLY A 89 25.90 -5.61 -2.72
C GLY A 89 26.77 -4.86 -3.70
#